data_AF-A0A350I3K4-F1
#
_entry.id   AF-A0A350I3K4-F1
#
_cell.length_a   1.000
_cell.length_b   1.000
_cell.length_c   1.000
_cell.angle_alpha   90.00
_cell.angle_beta   90.00
_cell.angle_gamma   90.00
#
_symmetry.space_group_name_H-M   'P 1'
#
loop_
_entity.id
_entity.type
_entity.pdbx_description
1 polymer ?
#
loop_
_entity_poly.entity_id
_entity_poly.type
_entity_poly.pdbx_seq_one_letter_code
_entity_poly.pdbx_strand_id
1 'polypeptide(L)'
;DELGKQLVSFEEFAEVLKQVLKGFGFDLALPQSEVVASARVEKKDIADWLGRKDHGFELMMFQCLRNELSRTLANEPPCVLWIHGLRAYVKNQLGARRWSRKCQDLNDQLIEFIRECFDRNVHSDCSLVVHA
;
A
#
# COMPACT_ATOMS: atom_id res chain seq x y z
N ASP A 1 13.79 38.47 5.15
CA ASP A 1 13.31 38.43 3.75
C ASP A 1 12.53 37.15 3.48
N GLU A 2 11.27 37.11 3.88
CA GLU A 2 10.34 36.04 3.51
C GLU A 2 9.73 36.36 2.15
N LEU A 3 10.41 35.97 1.06
CA LEU A 3 9.82 36.05 -0.27
C LEU A 3 8.89 34.85 -0.49
N GLY A 4 7.60 35.14 -0.52
CA GLY A 4 6.53 34.23 -0.93
C GLY A 4 6.69 33.77 -2.37
N LYS A 5 7.50 32.74 -2.59
CA LYS A 5 7.46 31.94 -3.82
C LYS A 5 6.25 31.02 -3.74
N GLN A 6 5.22 31.28 -4.55
CA GLN A 6 4.06 30.36 -4.66
C GLN A 6 4.40 29.06 -5.39
N LEU A 7 5.56 29.00 -6.06
CA LEU A 7 6.04 27.85 -6.82
C LEU A 7 7.53 27.69 -6.55
N VAL A 8 7.92 26.54 -6.00
CA VAL A 8 9.32 26.12 -5.84
C VAL A 8 9.61 25.00 -6.83
N SER A 9 10.85 24.89 -7.29
CA SER A 9 11.24 23.72 -8.08
C SER A 9 11.19 22.47 -7.19
N PHE A 10 10.98 21.31 -7.81
CA PHE A 10 11.03 20.04 -7.10
C PHE A 10 12.36 19.86 -6.34
N GLU A 11 13.46 20.33 -6.93
CA GLU A 11 14.80 20.27 -6.34
C GLU A 11 14.93 21.18 -5.11
N GLU A 12 14.42 22.43 -5.17
CA GLU A 12 14.40 23.35 -4.03
C GLU A 12 13.53 22.80 -2.90
N PHE A 13 12.35 22.24 -3.22
CA PHE A 13 11.50 21.57 -2.25
C PHE A 13 12.20 20.36 -1.61
N ALA A 14 12.84 19.51 -2.41
CA ALA A 14 13.52 18.31 -1.93
C ALA A 14 14.68 18.66 -0.99
N GLU A 15 15.47 19.70 -1.28
CA GLU A 15 16.56 20.15 -0.42
C GLU A 15 16.05 20.70 0.92
N VAL A 16 14.99 21.51 0.91
CA VAL A 16 14.39 22.01 2.16
C VAL A 16 13.82 20.86 2.99
N LEU A 17 13.15 19.90 2.35
CA LEU A 17 12.62 18.71 3.05
C LEU A 17 13.74 17.88 3.69
N LYS A 18 14.87 17.67 3.00
CA LYS A 18 16.05 16.99 3.57
C LYS A 18 16.55 17.71 4.83
N GLN A 19 16.65 19.04 4.80
CA GLN A 19 17.09 19.83 5.95
C GLN A 19 16.14 19.71 7.15
N VAL A 20 14.83 19.77 6.89
CA VAL A 20 13.81 19.59 7.93
C VAL A 20 13.92 18.20 8.56
N LEU A 21 13.99 17.15 7.75
CA LEU A 21 14.13 15.76 8.24
C LEU A 21 15.41 15.57 9.05
N LYS A 22 16.53 16.16 8.62
CA LYS A 22 17.77 16.18 9.41
C LYS A 22 17.61 16.90 10.74
N GLY A 23 16.87 18.02 10.77
CA GLY A 23 16.51 18.73 12.00
C GLY A 23 15.68 17.90 12.99
N PHE A 24 14.89 16.94 12.48
CA PHE A 24 14.17 15.96 13.29
C PHE A 24 15.00 14.71 13.67
N GLY A 25 16.30 14.68 13.34
CA GLY A 25 17.20 13.59 13.68
C GLY A 25 17.17 12.40 12.70
N PHE A 26 16.55 12.55 11.53
CA PHE A 26 16.63 11.54 10.48
C PHE A 26 17.92 11.74 9.67
N ASP A 27 18.83 10.76 9.73
CA ASP A 27 20.00 10.74 8.87
C ASP A 27 19.63 10.13 7.52
N LEU A 28 19.35 11.00 6.55
CA LEU A 28 19.11 10.60 5.17
C LEU A 28 20.46 10.32 4.52
N ALA A 29 21.09 9.20 4.90
CA ALA A 29 22.18 8.62 4.14
C ALA A 29 21.63 8.24 2.75
N LEU A 30 21.70 9.16 1.80
CA LEU A 30 21.49 8.84 0.40
C LEU A 30 22.64 7.92 0.00
N PRO A 31 22.42 6.62 -0.26
CA PRO A 31 23.51 5.75 -0.65
C PRO A 31 24.13 6.31 -1.92
N GLN A 32 25.39 6.71 -1.81
CA GLN A 32 26.20 7.12 -2.94
C GLN A 32 26.44 5.89 -3.81
N SER A 33 25.62 5.72 -4.84
CA SER A 33 25.88 4.82 -5.96
C SER A 33 26.39 3.42 -5.55
N GLU A 34 25.66 2.72 -4.71
CA GLU A 34 25.58 1.27 -4.87
C GLU A 34 24.37 1.03 -5.76
N VAL A 35 24.55 0.14 -6.75
CA VAL A 35 23.45 -0.40 -7.55
C VAL A 35 22.28 -0.61 -6.61
N VAL A 36 21.25 0.24 -6.71
CA VAL A 36 20.01 0.05 -5.95
C VAL A 36 19.58 -1.31 -6.43
N ALA A 37 19.85 -2.35 -5.63
CA ALA A 37 19.30 -3.67 -5.85
C ALA A 37 17.82 -3.39 -5.89
N SER A 38 17.27 -3.33 -7.11
CA SER A 38 15.98 -2.74 -7.42
C SER A 38 15.02 -3.27 -6.37
N ALA A 39 14.68 -2.44 -5.37
CA ALA A 39 13.92 -2.89 -4.23
C ALA A 39 12.71 -3.60 -4.82
N ARG A 40 12.56 -4.90 -4.56
CA ARG A 40 11.60 -5.71 -5.30
C ARG A 40 10.22 -5.23 -4.89
N VAL A 41 9.64 -4.36 -5.71
CA VAL A 41 8.28 -3.85 -5.54
C VAL A 41 7.35 -4.82 -6.26
N GLU A 42 6.55 -5.54 -5.50
CA GLU A 42 5.52 -6.41 -6.06
C GLU A 42 4.17 -5.70 -5.99
N LYS A 43 3.66 -5.34 -7.16
CA LYS A 43 2.36 -4.69 -7.33
C LYS A 43 1.31 -5.75 -7.61
N LYS A 44 0.24 -5.78 -6.81
CA LYS A 44 -0.87 -6.72 -6.90
C LYS A 44 -2.20 -5.98 -7.00
N ASP A 45 -3.02 -6.39 -7.96
CA ASP A 45 -4.43 -6.03 -7.95
C ASP A 45 -5.17 -6.96 -6.98
N ILE A 46 -5.99 -6.39 -6.10
CA ILE A 46 -6.82 -7.16 -5.17
C ILE A 46 -7.74 -8.14 -5.91
N ALA A 47 -8.15 -7.80 -7.14
CA ALA A 47 -8.98 -8.65 -7.98
C ALA A 47 -8.25 -9.90 -8.47
N ASP A 48 -6.91 -9.89 -8.52
CA ASP A 48 -6.11 -11.06 -8.89
C ASP A 48 -6.12 -12.11 -7.78
N TRP A 49 -6.17 -11.67 -6.51
CA TRP A 49 -6.21 -12.56 -5.34
C TRP A 49 -7.60 -13.10 -5.05
N LEU A 50 -8.61 -12.25 -5.16
CA LEU A 50 -9.98 -12.63 -4.83
C LEU A 50 -10.69 -13.23 -6.05
N GLY A 51 -10.25 -12.90 -7.26
CA GLY A 51 -10.96 -13.25 -8.48
C GLY A 51 -12.23 -12.42 -8.67
N ARG A 52 -12.78 -12.44 -9.89
CA ARG A 52 -14.01 -11.73 -10.26
C ARG A 52 -15.31 -12.42 -9.82
N LYS A 53 -15.23 -13.38 -8.90
CA LYS A 53 -16.42 -14.10 -8.44
C LYS A 53 -17.21 -13.21 -7.49
N ASP A 54 -18.53 -13.27 -7.60
CA ASP A 54 -19.45 -12.90 -6.53
C ASP A 54 -19.08 -13.75 -5.32
N HIS A 55 -18.38 -13.15 -4.36
CA HIS A 55 -18.19 -13.78 -3.06
C HIS A 55 -19.46 -13.51 -2.26
N GLY A 56 -20.51 -14.28 -2.54
CA GLY A 56 -21.79 -14.20 -1.82
C GLY A 56 -21.66 -14.47 -0.31
N PHE A 57 -20.45 -14.85 0.13
CA PHE A 57 -20.05 -14.97 1.52
C PHE A 57 -18.79 -14.13 1.78
N GLU A 58 -18.96 -12.98 2.43
CA GLU A 58 -17.86 -12.09 2.87
C GLU A 58 -16.74 -12.87 3.59
N LEU A 59 -17.10 -13.90 4.36
CA LEU A 59 -16.15 -14.75 5.06
C LEU A 59 -15.18 -15.49 4.12
N MET A 60 -15.65 -16.02 2.98
CA MET A 60 -14.76 -16.72 2.05
C MET A 60 -13.76 -15.75 1.39
N MET A 61 -14.19 -14.52 1.12
CA MET A 61 -13.34 -13.46 0.59
C MET A 61 -12.16 -13.17 1.54
N PHE A 62 -12.43 -12.94 2.83
CA PHE A 62 -11.38 -12.69 3.82
C PHE A 62 -10.44 -13.90 4.01
N GLN A 63 -10.95 -15.12 3.90
CA GLN A 63 -10.14 -16.34 3.94
C GLN A 63 -9.20 -16.45 2.73
N CYS A 64 -9.70 -16.21 1.52
CA CYS A 64 -8.89 -16.16 0.31
C CYS A 64 -7.82 -15.08 0.40
N LEU A 65 -8.19 -13.88 0.85
CA LEU A 65 -7.27 -12.75 1.03
C LEU A 65 -6.09 -13.11 1.95
N ARG A 66 -6.41 -13.71 3.10
CA ARG A 66 -5.41 -14.15 4.07
C ARG A 66 -4.47 -15.18 3.48
N ASN A 67 -5.00 -16.18 2.77
CA ASN A 67 -4.20 -17.23 2.17
C ASN A 67 -3.25 -16.69 1.09
N GLU A 68 -3.73 -15.81 0.21
CA GLU A 68 -2.91 -15.21 -0.84
C GLU A 68 -1.84 -14.27 -0.27
N LEU A 69 -2.17 -13.49 0.77
CA LEU A 69 -1.21 -12.65 1.45
C LEU A 69 -0.10 -13.49 2.13
N SER A 70 -0.48 -14.51 2.91
CA SER A 70 0.49 -15.42 3.53
C SER A 70 1.35 -16.15 2.50
N ARG A 71 0.78 -16.61 1.38
CA ARG A 71 1.56 -17.23 0.28
C ARG A 71 2.55 -16.26 -0.34
N THR A 72 2.13 -15.02 -0.59
CA THR A 72 2.99 -13.97 -1.17
C THR A 72 4.17 -13.69 -0.25
N LEU A 73 3.93 -13.61 1.07
CA LEU A 73 4.98 -13.33 2.05
C LEU A 73 5.87 -14.54 2.35
N ALA A 74 5.36 -15.77 2.25
CA ALA A 74 6.12 -16.98 2.58
C ALA A 74 7.07 -17.46 1.47
N ASN A 75 6.76 -17.21 0.20
CA ASN A 75 7.55 -17.72 -0.92
C ASN A 75 8.85 -16.91 -1.13
N GLU A 76 8.70 -15.64 -1.50
CA GLU A 76 9.81 -14.73 -1.74
C GLU A 76 9.35 -13.32 -1.39
N PRO A 77 9.51 -12.90 -0.12
CA PRO A 77 8.92 -11.67 0.35
C PRO A 77 9.50 -10.48 -0.41
N PRO A 78 8.65 -9.64 -1.04
CA PRO A 78 9.12 -8.44 -1.71
C PRO A 78 9.62 -7.42 -0.68
N CYS A 79 10.47 -6.47 -1.09
CA CYS A 79 10.82 -5.34 -0.23
C CYS A 79 9.60 -4.45 0.01
N VAL A 80 8.74 -4.29 -1.01
CA VAL A 80 7.49 -3.53 -0.91
C VAL A 80 6.37 -4.32 -1.57
N LEU A 81 5.32 -4.59 -0.82
CA LEU A 81 4.07 -5.14 -1.34
C LEU A 81 3.07 -3.99 -1.54
N TRP A 82 2.71 -3.72 -2.80
CA TRP A 82 1.71 -2.71 -3.15
C TRP A 82 0.41 -3.36 -3.60
N ILE A 83 -0.62 -3.24 -2.78
CA ILE A 83 -1.98 -3.66 -3.09
C ILE A 83 -2.80 -2.48 -3.61
N HIS A 84 -3.44 -2.64 -4.77
CA HIS A 84 -4.33 -1.64 -5.38
C HIS A 84 -5.62 -2.27 -5.89
N GLY A 85 -6.54 -1.43 -6.40
CA GLY A 85 -7.79 -1.89 -6.99
C GLY A 85 -8.95 -2.07 -6.00
N LEU A 86 -8.73 -1.78 -4.72
CA LEU A 86 -9.73 -1.91 -3.65
C LEU A 86 -11.05 -1.21 -3.94
N ARG A 87 -11.03 0.07 -4.31
CA ARG A 87 -12.24 0.82 -4.69
C ARG A 87 -13.04 0.16 -5.81
N ALA A 88 -12.37 -0.31 -6.86
CA ALA A 88 -13.05 -0.97 -7.99
C ALA A 88 -13.64 -2.32 -7.57
N TYR A 89 -12.89 -3.10 -6.79
CA TYR A 89 -13.34 -4.37 -6.24
C TYR A 89 -14.55 -4.22 -5.33
N VAL A 90 -14.49 -3.32 -4.34
CA VAL A 90 -15.59 -3.01 -3.41
C VAL A 90 -16.85 -2.57 -4.15
N LYS A 91 -16.68 -1.73 -5.17
CA LYS A 91 -17.80 -1.26 -5.99
C LYS A 91 -18.49 -2.40 -6.74
N ASN A 92 -17.70 -3.31 -7.33
CA ASN A 92 -18.22 -4.48 -8.03
C ASN A 92 -18.89 -5.46 -7.06
N GLN A 93 -18.26 -5.71 -5.90
CA GLN A 93 -18.74 -6.63 -4.88
C GLN A 93 -20.08 -6.19 -4.29
N LEU A 94 -20.29 -4.89 -4.07
CA LEU A 94 -21.55 -4.34 -3.57
C LEU A 94 -22.56 -4.04 -4.69
N GLY A 95 -22.24 -4.31 -5.96
CA GLY A 95 -23.06 -3.95 -7.11
C GLY A 95 -23.36 -2.45 -7.21
N ALA A 96 -22.51 -1.61 -6.62
CA ALA A 96 -22.78 -0.19 -6.44
C ALA A 96 -22.43 0.61 -7.70
N ARG A 97 -23.33 1.48 -8.18
CA ARG A 97 -23.02 2.37 -9.32
C ARG A 97 -22.23 3.61 -8.90
N ARG A 98 -22.44 4.10 -7.68
CA ARG A 98 -21.77 5.26 -7.07
C ARG A 98 -21.11 4.85 -5.76
N TRP A 99 -20.03 5.53 -5.38
CA TRP A 99 -19.39 5.32 -4.07
C TRP A 99 -20.38 5.73 -2.97
N SER A 100 -20.70 4.79 -2.08
CA SER A 100 -21.64 4.98 -0.98
C SER A 100 -20.94 4.77 0.36
N ARG A 101 -21.61 5.12 1.46
CA ARG A 101 -21.08 4.85 2.81
C ARG A 101 -20.76 3.36 3.01
N LYS A 102 -21.62 2.46 2.53
CA LYS A 102 -21.37 1.01 2.57
C LYS A 102 -20.12 0.59 1.80
N CYS A 103 -19.78 1.30 0.71
CA CYS A 103 -18.53 1.06 -0.01
C CYS A 103 -17.33 1.48 0.83
N GLN A 104 -17.41 2.64 1.50
CA GLN A 104 -16.36 3.11 2.39
C GLN A 104 -16.16 2.13 3.56
N ASP A 105 -17.25 1.72 4.22
CA ASP A 105 -17.19 0.82 5.37
C ASP A 105 -16.53 -0.52 5.00
N LEU A 106 -16.89 -1.12 3.84
CA LEU A 106 -16.27 -2.37 3.37
C LEU A 106 -14.79 -2.16 2.96
N ASN A 107 -14.48 -1.04 2.33
CA ASN A 107 -13.10 -0.69 1.97
C ASN A 107 -12.21 -0.59 3.21
N ASP A 108 -12.69 0.09 4.25
CA ASP A 108 -11.94 0.31 5.47
C ASP A 108 -11.72 -1.03 6.22
N GLN A 109 -12.74 -1.88 6.27
CA GLN A 109 -12.61 -3.26 6.80
C GLN A 109 -11.58 -4.09 6.03
N LEU A 110 -11.55 -4.00 4.71
CA LEU A 110 -10.55 -4.69 3.89
C LEU A 110 -9.14 -4.18 4.17
N ILE A 111 -8.95 -2.86 4.27
CA ILE A 111 -7.64 -2.27 4.57
C ILE A 111 -7.15 -2.69 5.95
N GLU A 112 -8.02 -2.62 6.96
CA GLU A 112 -7.70 -3.04 8.32
C GLU A 112 -7.34 -4.53 8.37
N PHE A 113 -8.14 -5.39 7.74
CA PHE A 113 -7.86 -6.81 7.68
C PHE A 113 -6.53 -7.13 6.98
N ILE A 114 -6.22 -6.47 5.86
CA ILE A 114 -4.95 -6.63 5.14
C ILE A 114 -3.78 -6.25 6.05
N ARG A 115 -3.88 -5.12 6.75
CA ARG A 115 -2.83 -4.65 7.68
C ARG A 115 -2.61 -5.63 8.81
N GLU A 116 -3.68 -6.07 9.47
CA GLU A 116 -3.54 -7.06 10.54
C GLU A 116 -2.95 -8.38 10.05
N CYS A 117 -3.38 -8.86 8.87
CA CYS A 117 -2.81 -10.07 8.30
C CYS A 117 -1.35 -9.87 7.92
N PHE A 118 -0.97 -8.70 7.40
CA PHE A 118 0.42 -8.38 7.13
C PHE A 118 1.25 -8.41 8.41
N ASP A 119 0.84 -7.67 9.44
CA ASP A 119 1.54 -7.57 10.73
C ASP A 119 1.75 -8.93 11.40
N ARG A 120 0.76 -9.84 11.29
CA ARG A 120 0.87 -11.22 11.80
C ARG A 120 1.90 -12.08 11.06
N ASN A 121 2.27 -11.72 9.82
CA ASN A 121 3.20 -12.45 8.97
C ASN A 121 4.55 -11.71 8.79
N VAL A 122 4.79 -10.58 9.47
CA VAL A 122 6.07 -9.84 9.40
C VAL A 122 7.18 -10.63 10.09
N HIS A 123 7.84 -11.48 9.30
CA HIS A 123 9.13 -12.09 9.63
C HIS A 123 10.27 -11.55 8.75
N SER A 124 10.00 -10.54 7.91
CA SER A 124 10.95 -9.98 6.93
C SER A 124 10.83 -8.45 6.83
N ASP A 125 11.87 -7.78 6.31
CA ASP A 125 11.96 -6.32 6.08
C ASP A 125 11.03 -5.82 4.94
N CYS A 126 9.85 -6.43 4.79
CA CYS A 126 8.84 -6.07 3.82
C CYS A 126 8.03 -4.86 4.31
N SER A 127 7.74 -3.91 3.42
CA SER A 127 6.82 -2.79 3.66
C SER A 127 5.50 -2.97 2.90
N LEU A 128 4.38 -2.62 3.52
CA LEU A 128 3.05 -2.69 2.90
C LEU A 128 2.56 -1.32 2.45
N VAL A 129 2.09 -1.22 1.21
CA VAL A 129 1.37 -0.05 0.67
C VAL A 129 -0.02 -0.50 0.20
N VAL A 130 -1.07 0.08 0.79
CA VAL A 130 -2.47 -0.19 0.43
C VAL A 130 -3.08 1.07 -0.16
N HIS A 131 -3.47 1.02 -1.43
CA HIS A 131 -4.10 2.14 -2.13
C HIS A 131 -5.61 1.92 -2.23
N ALA A 132 -6.36 2.75 -1.49
CA ALA A 132 -7.82 2.78 -1.42
C ALA A 132 -8.45 3.42 -2.67
#